data_AF-A0A7U9T6F5-F1
#
_entry.id   AF-A0A7U9T6F5-F1
#
_cell.length_a   1.000
_cell.length_b   1.000
_cell.length_c   1.000
_cell.angle_alpha   90.00
_cell.angle_beta   90.00
_cell.angle_gamma   90.00
#
_symmetry.space_group_name_H-M   'P 1'
#
loop_
_entity.id
_entity.type
_entity.pdbx_description
1 polymer ?
#
loop_
_entity_poly.entity_id
_entity_poly.type
_entity_poly.pdbx_seq_one_letter_code
_entity_poly.pdbx_strand_id
1 'polypeptide(L)'
;MKEKNVQKKWYQKFCDMLSEKWMAWAGVVIFVILMLPVVYLSFVNRASGDDYGYGVYTREAWVTSHSLLEVLKASIQTIRSLYYSWQGTWFSIFVFSLQPEVFSRHAYVITTFLMLFLLIGSTFLLFRHIFQRILNFDRWRVLIIVLLYLILMIEFIPGIKSALFWYNGTVHYMLPFAMCQLLSVWLMLYAETQKKIYFTGITIIMILLGGSNYQAALFALIVAFYAGTAGCIHLKTKKWEYKGFVLLLPMFLEAVGLIISMKAPGNNVRAGGGFGFSASAAIVTIIKSFAKGVLDIGGYVKEKPVMWIGFLVLFLFLTEAFVNQKREIHFQHPFIVSFGLYCLYSAMQAPAIYADVEVSLGVNNMNYQVFLLMMFGILTVLADKAAGKIKNIWERQRRGLSIKEWIHNRVLIPGLCVCMVLLVLGKGNIKQSTSYVCLSYITSGQAFDFKEQMELQTDLLMDKSVSNVVVPFINDDQGPLMHMPVTSDPEAWTNTVTRNFYGKESVIAIPRDEWVKKYGKEN
;
A
#
# COMPACT_ATOMS: atom_id res chain seq x y z
N MET A 1 6.86 53.18 15.96
CA MET A 1 7.88 52.15 16.32
C MET A 1 7.38 51.09 17.30
N LYS A 2 6.60 51.44 18.35
CA LYS A 2 6.08 50.45 19.32
C LYS A 2 5.18 49.36 18.70
N GLU A 3 4.23 49.68 17.82
CA GLU A 3 3.36 48.68 17.16
C GLU A 3 4.12 47.67 16.28
N LYS A 4 5.07 48.14 15.45
CA LYS A 4 5.93 47.25 14.66
C LYS A 4 6.74 46.29 15.53
N ASN A 5 7.17 46.71 16.71
CA ASN A 5 7.87 45.86 17.67
C ASN A 5 6.93 44.86 18.38
N VAL A 6 5.68 45.23 18.64
CA VAL A 6 4.67 44.34 19.21
C VAL A 6 4.25 43.26 18.19
N GLN A 7 3.94 43.63 16.95
CA GLN A 7 3.63 42.69 15.87
C GLN A 7 4.78 41.71 15.59
N LYS A 8 6.03 42.21 15.60
CA LYS A 8 7.22 41.37 15.43
C LYS A 8 7.38 40.35 16.57
N LYS A 9 7.07 40.73 17.81
CA LYS A 9 7.07 39.81 18.98
C LYS A 9 5.98 38.74 18.89
N TRP A 10 4.75 39.10 18.49
CA TRP A 10 3.65 38.13 18.35
C TRP A 10 3.93 37.11 17.26
N TYR A 11 4.41 37.56 16.10
CA TYR A 11 4.79 36.67 15.00
C TYR A 11 5.90 35.70 15.40
N GLN A 12 6.92 36.18 16.11
CA GLN A 12 8.02 35.33 16.57
C GLN A 12 7.55 34.29 17.60
N LYS A 13 6.71 34.70 18.55
CA LYS A 13 6.08 33.77 19.51
C LYS A 13 5.21 32.71 18.83
N PHE A 14 4.49 33.08 17.76
CA PHE A 14 3.71 32.15 16.94
C PHE A 14 4.61 31.13 16.21
N CYS A 15 5.71 31.57 15.62
CA CYS A 15 6.69 30.68 15.01
C CYS A 15 7.34 29.74 16.05
N ASP A 16 7.66 30.23 17.25
CA ASP A 16 8.24 29.42 18.32
C ASP A 16 7.28 28.32 18.80
N MET A 17 5.96 28.61 18.83
CA MET A 17 4.93 27.59 19.09
C MET A 17 4.87 26.51 18.00
N LEU A 18 5.20 26.86 16.75
CA LEU A 18 5.29 25.96 15.61
C LEU A 18 6.68 25.33 15.43
N SER A 19 7.37 25.05 16.55
CA SER A 19 8.61 24.26 16.50
C SER A 19 8.40 22.89 15.84
N GLU A 20 9.45 22.37 15.20
CA GLU A 20 9.47 21.05 14.55
C GLU A 20 8.91 19.92 15.44
N LYS A 21 9.24 19.94 16.73
CA LYS A 21 8.77 18.94 17.70
C LYS A 21 7.25 18.99 17.89
N TRP A 22 6.70 20.19 18.06
CA TRP A 22 5.25 20.36 18.24
C TRP A 22 4.47 20.08 16.97
N MET A 23 5.01 20.47 15.81
CA MET A 23 4.43 20.11 14.50
C MET A 23 4.42 18.58 14.29
N ALA A 24 5.48 17.87 14.70
CA ALA A 24 5.53 16.43 14.62
C ALA A 24 4.47 15.77 15.51
N TRP A 25 4.31 16.22 16.76
CA TRP A 25 3.26 15.71 17.65
C TRP A 25 1.85 16.02 17.13
N ALA A 26 1.62 17.21 16.61
CA ALA A 26 0.35 17.55 15.95
C ALA A 26 0.09 16.62 14.75
N GLY A 27 1.12 16.33 13.95
CA GLY A 27 1.03 15.36 12.85
C GLY A 27 0.67 13.95 13.33
N VAL A 28 1.23 13.48 14.44
CA VAL A 28 0.87 12.18 15.04
C VAL A 28 -0.60 12.18 15.45
N VAL A 29 -1.06 13.21 16.14
CA VAL A 29 -2.47 13.32 16.57
C VAL A 29 -3.41 13.34 15.36
N ILE A 30 -3.11 14.13 14.33
CA ILE A 30 -3.89 14.17 13.09
C ILE A 30 -3.94 12.80 12.43
N PHE A 31 -2.79 12.14 12.28
CA PHE A 31 -2.71 10.81 11.68
C PHE A 31 -3.56 9.79 12.46
N VAL A 32 -3.46 9.77 13.79
CA VAL A 32 -4.26 8.89 14.64
C VAL A 32 -5.76 9.16 14.45
N ILE A 33 -6.19 10.42 14.47
CA ILE A 33 -7.59 10.80 14.26
C ILE A 33 -8.10 10.32 12.90
N LEU A 34 -7.33 10.48 11.83
CA LEU A 34 -7.70 10.00 10.49
C LEU A 34 -7.84 8.47 10.44
N MET A 35 -7.02 7.74 11.20
CA MET A 35 -7.05 6.27 11.21
C MET A 35 -8.16 5.70 12.11
N LEU A 36 -8.75 6.47 13.03
CA LEU A 36 -9.83 5.99 13.90
C LEU A 36 -11.03 5.38 13.14
N PRO A 37 -11.66 6.05 12.15
CA PRO A 37 -12.78 5.46 11.42
C PRO A 37 -12.36 4.22 10.61
N VAL A 38 -11.12 4.20 10.09
CA VAL A 38 -10.58 3.05 9.36
C VAL A 38 -10.44 1.84 10.29
N VAL A 39 -9.84 2.04 11.47
CA VAL A 39 -9.66 1.00 12.48
C VAL A 39 -11.00 0.53 13.04
N TYR A 40 -11.97 1.43 13.25
CA TYR A 40 -13.30 1.05 13.72
C TYR A 40 -13.99 0.06 12.77
N LEU A 41 -13.92 0.30 11.45
CA LEU A 41 -14.52 -0.59 10.47
C LEU A 41 -13.88 -1.98 10.42
N SER A 42 -12.66 -2.17 10.93
CA SER A 42 -12.07 -3.51 11.05
C SER A 42 -12.92 -4.46 11.91
N PHE A 43 -13.62 -3.96 12.93
CA PHE A 43 -14.50 -4.77 13.79
C PHE A 43 -15.82 -5.16 13.11
N VAL A 44 -16.20 -4.40 12.08
CA VAL A 44 -17.38 -4.64 11.23
C VAL A 44 -17.04 -5.58 10.07
N ASN A 45 -15.79 -5.53 9.61
CA ASN A 45 -15.30 -6.25 8.44
C ASN A 45 -15.42 -7.78 8.58
N ARG A 46 -15.67 -8.47 7.45
CA ARG A 46 -15.89 -9.92 7.37
C ARG A 46 -15.34 -10.49 6.07
N ALA A 47 -14.95 -11.76 6.09
CA ALA A 47 -14.56 -12.48 4.89
C ALA A 47 -15.75 -12.66 3.94
N SER A 48 -15.48 -12.69 2.64
CA SER A 48 -16.50 -12.97 1.63
C SER A 48 -15.92 -13.55 0.35
N GLY A 49 -16.76 -14.24 -0.43
CA GLY A 49 -16.47 -14.73 -1.78
C GLY A 49 -15.09 -15.37 -1.91
N ASP A 50 -14.16 -14.67 -2.57
CA ASP A 50 -12.79 -15.16 -2.77
C ASP A 50 -12.11 -15.57 -1.46
N ASP A 51 -12.28 -14.86 -0.35
CA ASP A 51 -11.66 -15.25 0.94
C ASP A 51 -12.12 -16.67 1.35
N TYR A 52 -13.39 -17.00 1.13
CA TYR A 52 -13.91 -18.35 1.34
C TYR A 52 -13.36 -19.31 0.30
N GLY A 53 -13.32 -18.92 -0.98
CA GLY A 53 -12.84 -19.74 -2.09
C GLY A 53 -11.41 -20.22 -1.91
N TYR A 54 -10.47 -19.33 -1.56
CA TYR A 54 -9.08 -19.72 -1.28
C TYR A 54 -8.93 -20.44 0.07
N GLY A 55 -9.86 -20.23 1.01
CA GLY A 55 -9.80 -20.77 2.36
C GLY A 55 -10.49 -22.11 2.57
N VAL A 56 -11.12 -22.73 1.55
CA VAL A 56 -11.91 -23.96 1.71
C VAL A 56 -11.12 -25.08 2.39
N TYR A 57 -10.00 -25.49 1.79
CA TYR A 57 -9.21 -26.62 2.30
C TYR A 57 -8.57 -26.32 3.65
N THR A 58 -8.10 -25.10 3.86
CA THR A 58 -7.44 -24.70 5.10
C THR A 58 -8.42 -24.59 6.26
N ARG A 59 -9.66 -24.13 6.00
CA ARG A 59 -10.75 -24.12 6.98
C ARG A 59 -11.12 -25.54 7.39
N GLU A 60 -11.32 -26.44 6.43
CA GLU A 60 -11.62 -27.85 6.70
C GLU A 60 -10.51 -28.50 7.54
N ALA A 61 -9.24 -28.31 7.15
CA ALA A 61 -8.09 -28.82 7.89
C ALA A 61 -8.04 -28.27 9.32
N TRP A 62 -8.31 -26.98 9.51
CA TRP A 62 -8.33 -26.35 10.84
C TRP A 62 -9.48 -26.87 11.70
N VAL A 63 -10.70 -26.90 11.18
CA VAL A 63 -11.89 -27.36 11.93
C VAL A 63 -11.76 -28.82 12.34
N THR A 64 -11.18 -29.66 11.48
CA THR A 64 -11.04 -31.10 11.73
C THR A 64 -9.89 -31.42 12.69
N SER A 65 -8.73 -30.78 12.52
CA SER A 65 -7.50 -31.19 13.22
C SER A 65 -6.99 -30.19 14.26
N HIS A 66 -7.36 -28.92 14.16
CA HIS A 66 -6.75 -27.80 14.89
C HIS A 66 -5.21 -27.76 14.76
N SER A 67 -4.66 -28.33 13.68
CA SER A 67 -3.21 -28.46 13.44
C SER A 67 -2.73 -27.49 12.38
N LEU A 68 -1.75 -26.65 12.74
CA LEU A 68 -1.10 -25.76 11.79
C LEU A 68 -0.37 -26.52 10.68
N LEU A 69 0.13 -27.72 10.94
CA LEU A 69 0.80 -28.54 9.93
C LEU A 69 -0.19 -29.01 8.84
N GLU A 70 -1.40 -29.42 9.23
CA GLU A 70 -2.44 -29.81 8.28
C GLU A 70 -2.95 -28.61 7.49
N VAL A 71 -3.07 -27.44 8.13
CA VAL A 71 -3.36 -26.17 7.43
C VAL A 71 -2.30 -25.86 6.39
N LEU A 72 -1.00 -26.01 6.70
CA LEU A 72 0.08 -25.79 5.72
C LEU A 72 0.00 -26.74 4.53
N LYS A 73 -0.30 -28.02 4.76
CA LYS A 73 -0.54 -29.00 3.67
C LYS A 73 -1.74 -28.59 2.82
N ALA A 74 -2.82 -28.15 3.44
CA ALA A 74 -4.02 -27.67 2.75
C ALA A 74 -3.75 -26.39 1.93
N SER A 75 -2.89 -25.48 2.42
CA SER A 75 -2.43 -24.33 1.63
C SER A 75 -1.67 -24.77 0.37
N ILE A 76 -0.80 -25.78 0.47
CA ILE A 76 -0.10 -26.33 -0.70
C ILE A 76 -1.08 -26.98 -1.69
N GLN A 77 -2.11 -27.69 -1.18
CA GLN A 77 -3.18 -28.22 -2.01
C GLN A 77 -3.95 -27.11 -2.74
N THR A 78 -4.24 -26.01 -2.06
CA THR A 78 -4.89 -24.82 -2.62
C THR A 78 -4.05 -24.23 -3.76
N ILE A 79 -2.74 -24.04 -3.54
CA ILE A 79 -1.80 -23.58 -4.57
C ILE A 79 -1.84 -24.51 -5.77
N ARG A 80 -1.71 -25.83 -5.56
CA ARG A 80 -1.69 -26.81 -6.65
C ARG A 80 -2.99 -26.75 -7.46
N SER A 81 -4.15 -26.73 -6.81
CA SER A 81 -5.44 -26.67 -7.50
C SER A 81 -5.54 -25.43 -8.39
N LEU A 82 -5.29 -24.26 -7.80
CA LEU A 82 -5.46 -22.97 -8.49
C LEU A 82 -4.37 -22.68 -9.52
N TYR A 83 -3.18 -23.26 -9.37
CA TYR A 83 -2.13 -23.19 -10.38
C TYR A 83 -2.59 -23.74 -11.74
N TYR A 84 -3.42 -24.80 -11.73
CA TYR A 84 -3.96 -25.38 -12.95
C TYR A 84 -5.29 -24.77 -13.38
N SER A 85 -6.13 -24.31 -12.45
CA SER A 85 -7.50 -23.89 -12.75
C SER A 85 -7.72 -22.38 -12.83
N TRP A 86 -6.88 -21.55 -12.22
CA TRP A 86 -7.18 -20.12 -12.04
C TRP A 86 -6.02 -19.13 -12.19
N GLN A 87 -4.93 -19.27 -11.42
CA GLN A 87 -3.80 -18.33 -11.50
C GLN A 87 -2.51 -18.90 -10.92
N GLY A 88 -1.37 -18.36 -11.36
CA GLY A 88 -0.05 -18.85 -10.96
C GLY A 88 0.63 -18.17 -9.79
N THR A 89 0.05 -17.13 -9.18
CA THR A 89 0.66 -16.31 -8.11
C THR A 89 0.76 -17.08 -6.78
N TRP A 90 1.63 -18.10 -6.76
CA TRP A 90 1.69 -19.15 -5.74
C TRP A 90 1.91 -18.62 -4.32
N PHE A 91 2.71 -17.56 -4.14
CA PHE A 91 2.90 -16.95 -2.83
C PHE A 91 1.66 -16.17 -2.39
N SER A 92 1.00 -15.48 -3.32
CA SER A 92 -0.26 -14.80 -3.02
C SER A 92 -1.33 -15.82 -2.62
N ILE A 93 -1.47 -16.91 -3.38
CA ILE A 93 -2.41 -17.99 -3.10
C ILE A 93 -2.13 -18.63 -1.73
N PHE A 94 -0.85 -18.87 -1.41
CA PHE A 94 -0.46 -19.35 -0.09
C PHE A 94 -1.03 -18.44 1.01
N VAL A 95 -0.80 -17.13 0.91
CA VAL A 95 -1.29 -16.18 1.92
C VAL A 95 -2.82 -16.04 1.91
N PHE A 96 -3.47 -16.07 0.75
CA PHE A 96 -4.94 -16.06 0.61
C PHE A 96 -5.58 -17.22 1.36
N SER A 97 -5.00 -18.42 1.24
CA SER A 97 -5.50 -19.62 1.92
C SER A 97 -5.41 -19.52 3.46
N LEU A 98 -4.69 -18.52 3.98
CA LEU A 98 -4.52 -18.27 5.41
C LEU A 98 -5.35 -17.07 5.89
N GLN A 99 -6.39 -16.69 5.15
CA GLN A 99 -7.27 -15.60 5.56
C GLN A 99 -7.82 -15.83 6.98
N PRO A 100 -8.01 -14.77 7.79
CA PRO A 100 -8.17 -14.94 9.23
C PRO A 100 -9.38 -15.79 9.67
N GLU A 101 -10.49 -15.76 8.93
CA GLU A 101 -11.69 -16.54 9.27
C GLU A 101 -11.52 -18.05 9.10
N VAL A 102 -10.45 -18.50 8.45
CA VAL A 102 -10.02 -19.92 8.50
C VAL A 102 -9.91 -20.38 9.95
N PHE A 103 -9.33 -19.54 10.82
CA PHE A 103 -9.01 -19.90 12.20
C PHE A 103 -10.13 -19.58 13.19
N SER A 104 -10.87 -18.49 12.97
CA SER A 104 -11.97 -18.07 13.85
C SER A 104 -12.89 -17.07 13.15
N ARG A 105 -14.21 -17.19 13.36
CA ARG A 105 -15.23 -16.31 12.78
C ARG A 105 -15.06 -14.81 13.10
N HIS A 106 -14.28 -14.46 14.12
CA HIS A 106 -14.04 -13.06 14.52
C HIS A 106 -12.65 -12.55 14.13
N ALA A 107 -11.79 -13.39 13.57
CA ALA A 107 -10.39 -13.05 13.36
C ALA A 107 -10.17 -12.06 12.19
N TYR A 108 -11.16 -11.85 11.32
CA TYR A 108 -11.03 -10.96 10.16
C TYR A 108 -10.74 -9.50 10.51
N VAL A 109 -11.02 -9.10 11.76
CA VAL A 109 -10.61 -7.81 12.33
C VAL A 109 -9.12 -7.54 12.15
N ILE A 110 -8.28 -8.58 12.17
CA ILE A 110 -6.82 -8.46 12.07
C ILE A 110 -6.38 -7.90 10.71
N THR A 111 -7.16 -8.09 9.64
CA THR A 111 -6.79 -7.71 8.27
C THR A 111 -6.32 -6.25 8.19
N THR A 112 -7.15 -5.31 8.66
CA THR A 112 -6.83 -3.88 8.58
C THR A 112 -5.65 -3.51 9.50
N PHE A 113 -5.61 -4.06 10.71
CA PHE A 113 -4.50 -3.82 11.64
C PHE A 113 -3.17 -4.30 11.07
N LEU A 114 -3.15 -5.49 10.48
CA LEU A 114 -1.96 -6.06 9.86
C LEU A 114 -1.49 -5.18 8.70
N MET A 115 -2.40 -4.74 7.82
CA MET A 115 -2.04 -3.91 6.67
C MET A 115 -1.51 -2.54 7.10
N LEU A 116 -2.16 -1.89 8.07
CA LEU A 116 -1.66 -0.62 8.63
C LEU A 116 -0.29 -0.81 9.28
N PHE A 117 -0.10 -1.86 10.07
CA PHE A 117 1.20 -2.16 10.70
C PHE A 117 2.31 -2.35 9.65
N LEU A 118 2.06 -3.15 8.61
CA LEU A 118 3.03 -3.41 7.54
C LEU A 118 3.36 -2.15 6.75
N LEU A 119 2.35 -1.36 6.36
CA LEU A 119 2.54 -0.12 5.61
C LEU A 119 3.27 0.94 6.44
N ILE A 120 2.81 1.22 7.66
CA ILE A 120 3.46 2.18 8.57
C ILE A 120 4.88 1.75 8.89
N GLY A 121 5.07 0.48 9.26
CA GLY A 121 6.36 -0.07 9.65
C GLY A 121 7.37 -0.03 8.50
N SER A 122 7.01 -0.53 7.32
CA SER A 122 7.90 -0.57 6.17
C SER A 122 8.27 0.84 5.66
N THR A 123 7.31 1.77 5.60
CA THR A 123 7.57 3.17 5.22
C THR A 123 8.43 3.88 6.25
N PHE A 124 8.15 3.71 7.55
CA PHE A 124 8.99 4.30 8.60
C PHE A 124 10.42 3.77 8.53
N LEU A 125 10.62 2.47 8.33
CA LEU A 125 11.95 1.87 8.17
C LEU A 125 12.69 2.45 6.96
N LEU A 126 12.03 2.53 5.80
CA LEU A 126 12.60 3.08 4.57
C LEU A 126 13.02 4.54 4.74
N PHE A 127 12.11 5.37 5.22
CA PHE A 127 12.33 6.81 5.34
C PHE A 127 13.33 7.13 6.45
N ARG A 128 13.29 6.40 7.57
CA ARG A 128 14.31 6.53 8.62
C ARG A 128 15.69 6.18 8.08
N HIS A 129 15.81 5.13 7.29
CA HIS A 129 17.09 4.76 6.68
C HIS A 129 17.59 5.85 5.72
N ILE A 130 16.75 6.31 4.79
CA ILE A 130 17.15 7.34 3.82
C ILE A 130 17.41 8.69 4.50
N PHE A 131 16.45 9.22 5.25
CA PHE A 131 16.52 10.60 5.72
C PHE A 131 17.31 10.77 7.00
N GLN A 132 17.15 9.85 7.96
CA GLN A 132 17.85 9.99 9.24
C GLN A 132 19.27 9.42 9.18
N ARG A 133 19.47 8.27 8.55
CA ARG A 133 20.79 7.59 8.53
C ARG A 133 21.67 8.06 7.38
N ILE A 134 21.14 8.11 6.15
CA ILE A 134 21.94 8.53 4.98
C ILE A 134 22.04 10.07 4.92
N LEU A 135 20.90 10.78 4.95
CA LEU A 135 20.88 12.24 4.81
C LEU A 135 21.04 13.02 6.13
N ASN A 136 21.08 12.33 7.28
CA ASN A 136 21.31 12.93 8.61
C ASN A 136 20.34 14.07 8.99
N PHE A 137 19.05 13.90 8.63
CA PHE A 137 17.98 14.80 9.05
C PHE A 137 17.61 14.59 10.52
N ASP A 138 17.08 15.63 11.16
CA ASP A 138 16.57 15.54 12.54
C ASP A 138 15.36 14.59 12.63
N ARG A 139 15.27 13.83 13.73
CA ARG A 139 14.22 12.83 13.97
C ARG A 139 12.80 13.39 13.85
N TRP A 140 12.56 14.63 14.27
CA TRP A 140 11.22 15.23 14.25
C TRP A 140 10.82 15.58 12.82
N ARG A 141 11.76 16.02 11.99
CA ARG A 141 11.53 16.27 10.56
C ARG A 141 11.24 14.99 9.81
N VAL A 142 12.03 13.95 10.07
CA VAL A 142 11.78 12.62 9.48
C VAL A 142 10.40 12.11 9.87
N LEU A 143 10.00 12.27 11.13
CA LEU A 143 8.67 11.90 11.60
C LEU A 143 7.55 12.65 10.85
N ILE A 144 7.66 13.98 10.70
CA ILE A 144 6.68 14.78 9.93
C ILE A 144 6.61 14.30 8.48
N ILE A 145 7.76 14.12 7.82
CA ILE A 145 7.83 13.67 6.42
C ILE A 145 7.17 12.30 6.26
N VAL A 146 7.45 11.36 7.17
CA VAL A 146 6.81 10.02 7.16
C VAL A 146 5.31 10.12 7.36
N LEU A 147 4.85 10.91 8.34
CA LEU A 147 3.42 11.06 8.62
C LEU A 147 2.67 11.67 7.43
N LEU A 148 3.21 12.73 6.82
CA LEU A 148 2.63 13.34 5.62
C LEU A 148 2.58 12.36 4.46
N TYR A 149 3.65 11.58 4.23
CA TYR A 149 3.65 10.56 3.19
C TYR A 149 2.61 9.47 3.46
N LEU A 150 2.52 8.98 4.70
CA LEU A 150 1.52 7.98 5.10
C LEU A 150 0.08 8.50 4.95
N ILE A 151 -0.18 9.76 5.30
CA ILE A 151 -1.47 10.42 5.07
C ILE A 151 -1.78 10.40 3.57
N LEU A 152 -0.85 10.82 2.70
CA LEU A 152 -1.09 10.79 1.26
C LEU A 152 -1.36 9.38 0.73
N MET A 153 -0.57 8.42 1.21
CA MET A 153 -0.68 7.03 0.80
C MET A 153 -2.00 6.39 1.19
N ILE A 154 -2.51 6.65 2.39
CA ILE A 154 -3.71 5.98 2.92
C ILE A 154 -4.97 6.77 2.56
N GLU A 155 -4.97 8.10 2.72
CA GLU A 155 -6.18 8.90 2.55
C GLU A 155 -6.64 9.00 1.09
N PHE A 156 -5.72 8.94 0.12
CA PHE A 156 -6.07 9.16 -1.29
C PHE A 156 -5.94 7.91 -2.15
N ILE A 157 -5.87 6.74 -1.51
CA ILE A 157 -5.69 5.46 -2.18
C ILE A 157 -6.88 5.13 -3.10
N PRO A 158 -6.66 4.70 -4.36
CA PRO A 158 -7.76 4.50 -5.31
C PRO A 158 -8.80 3.46 -4.88
N GLY A 159 -8.35 2.28 -4.42
CA GLY A 159 -9.19 1.16 -4.05
C GLY A 159 -9.11 0.88 -2.56
N ILE A 160 -9.93 1.56 -1.75
CA ILE A 160 -9.96 1.41 -0.28
C ILE A 160 -10.18 -0.07 0.13
N LYS A 161 -11.14 -0.74 -0.54
CA LYS A 161 -11.49 -2.15 -0.30
C LYS A 161 -10.26 -3.06 -0.38
N SER A 162 -9.60 -3.08 -1.53
CA SER A 162 -8.40 -3.89 -1.80
C SER A 162 -7.13 -3.36 -1.14
N ALA A 163 -7.19 -2.22 -0.45
CA ALA A 163 -6.09 -1.64 0.29
C ALA A 163 -6.07 -2.01 1.78
N LEU A 164 -7.25 -2.01 2.41
CA LEU A 164 -7.34 -2.04 3.87
C LEU A 164 -8.30 -3.08 4.44
N PHE A 165 -9.31 -3.51 3.69
CA PHE A 165 -10.42 -4.29 4.25
C PHE A 165 -10.53 -5.70 3.66
N TRP A 166 -10.32 -5.86 2.36
CA TRP A 166 -10.44 -7.16 1.71
C TRP A 166 -9.13 -7.93 1.76
N TYR A 167 -9.04 -8.96 2.60
CA TYR A 167 -7.80 -9.68 2.88
C TYR A 167 -7.07 -10.14 1.61
N ASN A 168 -7.75 -10.83 0.69
CA ASN A 168 -7.12 -11.24 -0.56
C ASN A 168 -6.61 -10.05 -1.37
N GLY A 169 -7.38 -8.98 -1.49
CA GLY A 169 -6.91 -7.75 -2.14
C GLY A 169 -5.67 -7.18 -1.43
N THR A 170 -5.74 -7.02 -0.10
CA THR A 170 -4.68 -6.35 0.64
C THR A 170 -3.39 -7.15 0.66
N VAL A 171 -3.44 -8.46 0.86
CA VAL A 171 -2.23 -9.30 0.88
C VAL A 171 -1.69 -9.56 -0.53
N HIS A 172 -2.51 -9.36 -1.57
CA HIS A 172 -2.00 -9.42 -2.94
C HIS A 172 -1.22 -8.18 -3.33
N TYR A 173 -1.57 -6.99 -2.84
CA TYR A 173 -0.97 -5.73 -3.31
C TYR A 173 -0.18 -4.98 -2.22
N MET A 174 -0.70 -4.86 -1.00
CA MET A 174 -0.10 -4.07 0.08
C MET A 174 1.02 -4.79 0.81
N LEU A 175 0.85 -6.09 1.07
CA LEU A 175 1.91 -6.90 1.65
C LEU A 175 3.15 -6.93 0.73
N PRO A 176 3.04 -7.24 -0.57
CA PRO A 176 4.19 -7.17 -1.48
C PRO A 176 4.79 -5.77 -1.59
N PHE A 177 3.99 -4.70 -1.57
CA PHE A 177 4.54 -3.34 -1.53
C PHE A 177 5.37 -3.07 -0.25
N ALA A 178 4.88 -3.50 0.92
CA ALA A 178 5.64 -3.41 2.17
C ALA A 178 6.94 -4.25 2.11
N MET A 179 6.90 -5.43 1.49
CA MET A 179 8.08 -6.26 1.24
C MET A 179 9.08 -5.57 0.30
N CYS A 180 8.62 -4.88 -0.76
CA CYS A 180 9.45 -4.09 -1.66
C CYS A 180 10.17 -2.93 -0.94
N GLN A 181 9.48 -2.25 -0.01
CA GLN A 181 10.09 -1.21 0.81
C GLN A 181 11.15 -1.79 1.76
N LEU A 182 10.86 -2.93 2.42
CA LEU A 182 11.82 -3.62 3.27
C LEU A 182 13.05 -4.12 2.48
N LEU A 183 12.82 -4.69 1.29
CA LEU A 183 13.86 -5.09 0.35
C LEU A 183 14.78 -3.92 0.01
N SER A 184 14.21 -2.75 -0.28
CA SER A 184 14.97 -1.53 -0.58
C SER A 184 15.90 -1.15 0.59
N VAL A 185 15.41 -1.24 1.82
CA VAL A 185 16.23 -1.00 3.04
C VAL A 185 17.35 -2.03 3.17
N TRP A 186 17.05 -3.31 2.98
CA TRP A 186 18.05 -4.37 3.11
C TRP A 186 19.09 -4.34 2.01
N LEU A 187 18.73 -3.95 0.79
CA LEU A 187 19.68 -3.71 -0.29
C LEU A 187 20.67 -2.59 0.06
N MET A 188 20.18 -1.47 0.60
CA MET A 188 21.04 -0.37 1.08
C MET A 188 21.92 -0.81 2.26
N LEU A 189 21.36 -1.50 3.25
CA LEU A 189 22.12 -2.02 4.39
C LEU A 189 23.15 -3.08 3.99
N TYR A 190 22.85 -3.91 2.99
CA TYR A 190 23.81 -4.84 2.44
C TYR A 190 24.93 -4.09 1.71
N ALA A 191 24.60 -3.05 0.94
CA ALA A 191 25.60 -2.18 0.31
C ALA A 191 26.53 -1.51 1.32
N GLU A 192 26.01 -1.04 2.45
CA GLU A 192 26.81 -0.42 3.52
C GLU A 192 27.66 -1.44 4.29
N THR A 193 27.06 -2.57 4.69
CA THR A 193 27.62 -3.43 5.75
C THR A 193 28.11 -4.79 5.27
N GLN A 194 27.64 -5.24 4.11
CA GLN A 194 27.98 -6.54 3.52
C GLN A 194 27.67 -7.75 4.42
N LYS A 195 26.75 -7.60 5.38
CA LYS A 195 26.39 -8.65 6.35
C LYS A 195 25.51 -9.72 5.69
N LYS A 196 25.82 -10.99 5.97
CA LYS A 196 25.10 -12.16 5.42
C LYS A 196 23.60 -12.16 5.76
N ILE A 197 23.21 -11.66 6.93
CA ILE A 197 21.80 -11.60 7.35
C ILE A 197 20.93 -10.80 6.36
N TYR A 198 21.44 -9.67 5.84
CA TYR A 198 20.72 -8.89 4.85
C TYR A 198 20.65 -9.62 3.51
N PHE A 199 21.74 -10.26 3.09
CA PHE A 199 21.75 -11.08 1.88
C PHE A 199 20.71 -12.21 1.96
N THR A 200 20.70 -12.98 3.05
CA THR A 200 19.70 -14.04 3.28
C THR A 200 18.27 -13.49 3.25
N GLY A 201 18.03 -12.36 3.92
CA GLY A 201 16.72 -11.69 3.91
C GLY A 201 16.30 -11.24 2.51
N ILE A 202 17.22 -10.62 1.75
CA ILE A 202 17.01 -10.22 0.35
C ILE A 202 16.62 -11.45 -0.49
N THR A 203 17.38 -12.54 -0.40
CA THR A 203 17.08 -13.79 -1.14
C THR A 203 15.68 -14.30 -0.82
N ILE A 204 15.30 -14.37 0.46
CA ILE A 204 13.99 -14.87 0.87
C ILE A 204 12.88 -13.96 0.33
N ILE A 205 12.98 -12.64 0.52
CA ILE A 205 11.95 -11.71 0.04
C ILE A 205 11.81 -11.79 -1.48
N MET A 206 12.92 -11.80 -2.22
CA MET A 206 12.91 -11.85 -3.69
C MET A 206 12.30 -13.17 -4.21
N ILE A 207 12.58 -14.31 -3.58
CA ILE A 207 11.89 -15.58 -3.92
C ILE A 207 10.37 -15.43 -3.76
N LEU A 208 9.91 -14.91 -2.62
CA LEU A 208 8.48 -14.77 -2.32
C LEU A 208 7.80 -13.77 -3.27
N LEU A 209 8.49 -12.68 -3.63
CA LEU A 209 7.99 -11.68 -4.57
C LEU A 209 7.78 -12.27 -5.98
N GLY A 210 8.59 -13.23 -6.40
CA GLY A 210 8.36 -13.97 -7.65
C GLY A 210 7.02 -14.73 -7.68
N GLY A 211 6.45 -15.09 -6.52
CA GLY A 211 5.11 -15.67 -6.39
C GLY A 211 4.00 -14.67 -6.09
N SER A 212 4.33 -13.39 -5.98
CA SER A 212 3.40 -12.32 -5.61
C SER A 212 2.71 -11.71 -6.84
N ASN A 213 2.09 -10.54 -6.69
CA ASN A 213 1.63 -9.80 -7.86
C ASN A 213 2.82 -9.40 -8.76
N TYR A 214 2.59 -9.34 -10.07
CA TYR A 214 3.67 -9.11 -11.04
C TYR A 214 4.29 -7.71 -10.95
N GLN A 215 3.57 -6.72 -10.43
CA GLN A 215 4.11 -5.37 -10.25
C GLN A 215 5.21 -5.38 -9.17
N ALA A 216 4.99 -6.08 -8.05
CA ALA A 216 5.96 -6.18 -6.97
C ALA A 216 7.20 -7.00 -7.38
N ALA A 217 7.03 -8.06 -8.17
CA ALA A 217 8.15 -8.82 -8.73
C ALA A 217 9.02 -7.93 -9.66
N LEU A 218 8.40 -7.14 -10.53
CA LEU A 218 9.13 -6.18 -11.37
C LEU A 218 9.82 -5.11 -10.53
N PHE A 219 9.15 -4.58 -9.50
CA PHE A 219 9.72 -3.58 -8.60
C PHE A 219 11.02 -4.10 -7.97
N ALA A 220 10.99 -5.30 -7.41
CA ALA A 220 12.14 -5.88 -6.72
C ALA A 220 13.32 -6.12 -7.64
N LEU A 221 13.11 -6.69 -8.84
CA LEU A 221 14.15 -6.85 -9.84
C LEU A 221 14.78 -5.51 -10.25
N ILE A 222 13.96 -4.47 -10.48
CA ILE A 222 14.44 -3.14 -10.88
C ILE A 222 15.24 -2.48 -9.75
N VAL A 223 14.74 -2.52 -8.52
CA VAL A 223 15.44 -1.89 -7.38
C VAL A 223 16.71 -2.65 -7.00
N ALA A 224 16.72 -3.98 -7.09
CA ALA A 224 17.94 -4.77 -6.92
C ALA A 224 18.99 -4.42 -7.99
N PHE A 225 18.57 -4.24 -9.24
CA PHE A 225 19.43 -3.78 -10.33
C PHE A 225 19.98 -2.36 -10.07
N TYR A 226 19.14 -1.43 -9.63
CA TYR A 226 19.58 -0.07 -9.25
C TYR A 226 20.58 -0.10 -8.09
N ALA A 227 20.33 -0.92 -7.06
CA ALA A 227 21.24 -1.04 -5.92
C ALA A 227 22.60 -1.64 -6.33
N GLY A 228 22.59 -2.69 -7.16
CA GLY A 228 23.81 -3.32 -7.68
C GLY A 228 24.64 -2.34 -8.52
N THR A 229 24.01 -1.66 -9.47
CA THR A 229 24.68 -0.67 -10.34
C THR A 229 25.21 0.52 -9.57
N ALA A 230 24.41 1.11 -8.66
CA ALA A 230 24.82 2.22 -7.83
C ALA A 230 26.04 1.86 -6.97
N GLY A 231 26.03 0.69 -6.34
CA GLY A 231 27.17 0.25 -5.56
C GLY A 231 28.43 0.03 -6.41
N CYS A 232 28.32 -0.55 -7.61
CA CYS A 232 29.48 -0.77 -8.50
C CYS A 232 30.16 0.54 -8.85
N ILE A 233 29.37 1.60 -9.07
CA ILE A 233 29.87 2.93 -9.41
C ILE A 233 30.49 3.63 -8.19
N HIS A 234 29.86 3.53 -7.01
CA HIS A 234 30.20 4.37 -5.85
C HIS A 234 31.23 3.74 -4.91
N LEU A 235 31.25 2.40 -4.78
CA LEU A 235 32.11 1.73 -3.81
C LEU A 235 33.44 1.25 -4.39
N LYS A 236 33.68 1.37 -5.71
CA LYS A 236 34.94 1.11 -6.48
C LYS A 236 35.96 0.19 -5.80
N THR A 237 35.52 -0.93 -5.24
CA THR A 237 36.35 -1.87 -4.48
C THR A 237 36.11 -3.25 -5.03
N LYS A 238 37.20 -4.01 -5.24
CA LYS A 238 37.13 -5.43 -5.68
C LYS A 238 36.18 -6.27 -4.82
N LYS A 239 36.06 -5.91 -3.52
CA LYS A 239 35.15 -6.57 -2.57
C LYS A 239 33.68 -6.32 -2.88
N TRP A 240 33.31 -5.10 -3.28
CA TRP A 240 31.94 -4.80 -3.68
C TRP A 240 31.62 -5.36 -5.06
N GLU A 241 32.54 -5.31 -6.01
CA GLU A 241 32.35 -5.93 -7.34
C GLU A 241 31.93 -7.40 -7.17
N TYR A 242 32.72 -8.19 -6.42
CA TYR A 242 32.37 -9.58 -6.12
C TYR A 242 31.01 -9.72 -5.41
N LYS A 243 30.75 -8.92 -4.36
CA LYS A 243 29.51 -9.06 -3.57
C LYS A 243 28.26 -8.52 -4.27
N GLY A 244 28.42 -7.59 -5.20
CA GLY A 244 27.38 -7.11 -6.11
C GLY A 244 26.99 -8.18 -7.11
N PHE A 245 27.97 -8.92 -7.67
CA PHE A 245 27.68 -10.10 -8.50
C PHE A 245 26.88 -11.17 -7.75
N VAL A 246 27.09 -11.34 -6.44
CA VAL A 246 26.30 -12.29 -5.63
C VAL A 246 24.81 -11.91 -5.57
N LEU A 247 24.42 -10.64 -5.79
CA LEU A 247 23.01 -10.23 -5.89
C LEU A 247 22.30 -10.78 -7.14
N LEU A 248 23.05 -11.28 -8.14
CA LEU A 248 22.46 -11.99 -9.27
C LEU A 248 21.75 -13.28 -8.85
N LEU A 249 22.17 -13.92 -7.75
CA LEU A 249 21.51 -15.13 -7.25
C LEU A 249 20.08 -14.83 -6.74
N PRO A 250 19.84 -13.88 -5.80
CA PRO A 250 18.50 -13.44 -5.44
C PRO A 250 17.63 -13.04 -6.64
N MET A 251 18.20 -12.26 -7.58
CA MET A 251 17.49 -11.84 -8.80
C MET A 251 17.09 -13.04 -9.68
N PHE A 252 18.00 -14.00 -9.84
CA PHE A 252 17.73 -15.23 -10.60
C PHE A 252 16.63 -16.06 -9.94
N LEU A 253 16.66 -16.21 -8.61
CA LEU A 253 15.65 -16.99 -7.88
C LEU A 253 14.27 -16.34 -7.94
N GLU A 254 14.19 -15.01 -7.85
CA GLU A 254 12.94 -14.27 -8.10
C GLU A 254 12.45 -14.48 -9.52
N ALA A 255 13.33 -14.35 -10.52
CA ALA A 255 12.96 -14.55 -11.92
C ALA A 255 12.44 -15.96 -12.17
N VAL A 256 13.04 -17.00 -11.56
CA VAL A 256 12.53 -18.37 -11.62
C VAL A 256 11.13 -18.45 -10.99
N GLY A 257 10.93 -17.88 -9.81
CA GLY A 257 9.62 -17.82 -9.15
C GLY A 257 8.55 -17.11 -9.99
N LEU A 258 8.92 -16.00 -10.64
CA LEU A 258 8.05 -15.24 -11.55
C LEU A 258 7.71 -16.04 -12.81
N ILE A 259 8.69 -16.72 -13.40
CA ILE A 259 8.46 -17.58 -14.58
C ILE A 259 7.51 -18.72 -14.24
N ILE A 260 7.64 -19.34 -13.06
CA ILE A 260 6.69 -20.35 -12.57
C ILE A 260 5.28 -19.74 -12.49
N SER A 261 5.15 -18.55 -11.90
CA SER A 261 3.86 -17.86 -11.81
C SER A 261 3.25 -17.55 -13.18
N MET A 262 4.05 -17.06 -14.12
CA MET A 262 3.58 -16.71 -15.47
C MET A 262 3.17 -17.94 -16.29
N LYS A 263 3.88 -19.06 -16.13
CA LYS A 263 3.64 -20.31 -16.87
C LYS A 263 2.53 -21.19 -16.28
N ALA A 264 1.87 -20.75 -15.22
CA ALA A 264 0.76 -21.50 -14.64
C ALA A 264 -0.38 -21.68 -15.66
N PRO A 265 -0.83 -22.91 -15.94
CA PRO A 265 -1.92 -23.17 -16.89
C PRO A 265 -3.21 -22.42 -16.53
N GLY A 266 -3.47 -22.21 -15.24
CA GLY A 266 -4.62 -21.47 -14.74
C GLY A 266 -4.71 -20.05 -15.28
N ASN A 267 -3.57 -19.39 -15.57
CA ASN A 267 -3.58 -18.05 -16.16
C ASN A 267 -4.29 -18.03 -17.53
N ASN A 268 -4.11 -19.07 -18.36
CA ASN A 268 -4.78 -19.17 -19.65
C ASN A 268 -6.27 -19.49 -19.49
N VAL A 269 -6.62 -20.30 -18.50
CA VAL A 269 -8.04 -20.59 -18.17
C VAL A 269 -8.76 -19.31 -17.77
N ARG A 270 -8.10 -18.47 -16.97
CA ARG A 270 -8.66 -17.20 -16.48
C ARG A 270 -8.69 -16.09 -17.54
N ALA A 271 -7.64 -15.96 -18.35
CA ALA A 271 -7.51 -14.88 -19.32
C ALA A 271 -8.11 -15.21 -20.71
N GLY A 272 -8.49 -16.48 -20.95
CA GLY A 272 -9.04 -16.94 -22.23
C GLY A 272 -7.98 -17.31 -23.27
N GLY A 273 -8.42 -17.91 -24.39
CA GLY A 273 -7.55 -18.58 -25.38
C GLY A 273 -6.54 -17.71 -26.15
N GLY A 274 -6.54 -16.38 -25.95
CA GLY A 274 -5.59 -15.45 -26.56
C GLY A 274 -4.37 -15.10 -25.68
N PHE A 275 -4.33 -15.57 -24.43
CA PHE A 275 -3.28 -15.23 -23.49
C PHE A 275 -2.00 -16.05 -23.74
N GLY A 276 -0.87 -15.38 -24.00
CA GLY A 276 0.39 -16.04 -24.30
C GLY A 276 1.57 -15.06 -24.38
N PHE A 277 2.79 -15.59 -24.24
CA PHE A 277 3.99 -14.75 -24.27
C PHE A 277 4.39 -14.37 -25.71
N SER A 278 4.45 -13.07 -25.99
CA SER A 278 5.02 -12.50 -27.22
C SER A 278 6.10 -11.45 -26.94
N ALA A 279 7.25 -11.57 -27.60
CA ALA A 279 8.37 -10.63 -27.47
C ALA A 279 8.07 -9.26 -28.09
N SER A 280 7.35 -9.22 -29.22
CA SER A 280 6.89 -7.96 -29.82
C SER A 280 5.88 -7.26 -28.92
N ALA A 281 4.97 -8.02 -28.30
CA ALA A 281 4.03 -7.49 -27.31
C ALA A 281 4.75 -6.92 -26.08
N ALA A 282 5.85 -7.55 -25.64
CA ALA A 282 6.65 -7.04 -24.52
C ALA A 282 7.29 -5.67 -24.82
N ILE A 283 7.87 -5.49 -26.01
CA ILE A 283 8.45 -4.19 -26.42
C ILE A 283 7.37 -3.11 -26.52
N VAL A 284 6.25 -3.42 -27.16
CA VAL A 284 5.10 -2.50 -27.25
C VAL A 284 4.58 -2.13 -25.86
N THR A 285 4.53 -3.10 -24.93
CA THR A 285 4.13 -2.89 -23.54
C THR A 285 5.06 -1.93 -22.81
N ILE A 286 6.38 -2.02 -23.02
CA ILE A 286 7.34 -1.08 -22.41
C ILE A 286 7.06 0.35 -22.86
N ILE A 287 6.86 0.57 -24.17
CA ILE A 287 6.57 1.91 -24.70
C ILE A 287 5.22 2.43 -24.17
N LYS A 288 4.18 1.61 -24.23
CA LYS A 288 2.84 1.95 -23.73
C LYS A 288 2.86 2.24 -22.22
N SER A 289 3.70 1.56 -21.45
CA SER A 289 3.85 1.76 -20.00
C SER A 289 4.29 3.19 -19.66
N PHE A 290 5.23 3.76 -20.40
CA PHE A 290 5.62 5.17 -20.22
C PHE A 290 4.47 6.13 -20.56
N ALA A 291 3.77 5.91 -21.67
CA ALA A 291 2.64 6.76 -22.06
C ALA A 291 1.50 6.67 -21.02
N LYS A 292 1.16 5.47 -20.56
CA LYS A 292 0.15 5.23 -19.53
C LYS A 292 0.55 5.87 -18.20
N GLY A 293 1.82 5.80 -17.81
CA GLY A 293 2.35 6.49 -16.64
C GLY A 293 2.06 7.99 -16.67
N VAL A 294 2.30 8.69 -17.80
CA VAL A 294 1.96 10.11 -17.95
C VAL A 294 0.45 10.36 -17.86
N LEU A 295 -0.35 9.52 -18.53
CA LEU A 295 -1.82 9.64 -18.50
C LEU A 295 -2.37 9.50 -17.08
N ASP A 296 -1.87 8.54 -16.31
CA ASP A 296 -2.28 8.32 -14.92
C ASP A 296 -1.89 9.50 -14.01
N ILE A 297 -0.70 10.10 -14.23
CA ILE A 297 -0.31 11.34 -13.53
C ILE A 297 -1.30 12.47 -13.86
N GLY A 298 -1.69 12.62 -15.13
CA GLY A 298 -2.72 13.58 -15.55
C GLY A 298 -4.08 13.31 -14.91
N GLY A 299 -4.45 12.03 -14.74
CA GLY A 299 -5.61 11.61 -13.97
C GLY A 299 -5.54 12.05 -12.51
N TYR A 300 -4.42 11.78 -11.82
CA TYR A 300 -4.24 12.19 -10.43
C TYR A 300 -4.26 13.71 -10.23
N VAL A 301 -3.81 14.52 -11.20
CA VAL A 301 -3.96 15.99 -11.16
C VAL A 301 -5.43 16.40 -11.13
N LYS A 302 -6.26 15.76 -11.96
CA LYS A 302 -7.69 16.08 -12.07
C LYS A 302 -8.51 15.54 -10.91
N GLU A 303 -8.27 14.29 -10.53
CA GLU A 303 -9.09 13.55 -9.58
C GLU A 303 -8.68 13.76 -8.12
N LYS A 304 -7.40 14.10 -7.87
CA LYS A 304 -6.84 14.16 -6.50
C LYS A 304 -6.09 15.48 -6.23
N PRO A 305 -6.70 16.66 -6.43
CA PRO A 305 -6.00 17.95 -6.29
C PRO A 305 -5.46 18.20 -4.88
N VAL A 306 -6.12 17.69 -3.82
CA VAL A 306 -5.66 17.84 -2.43
C VAL A 306 -4.33 17.09 -2.18
N MET A 307 -4.10 15.98 -2.87
CA MET A 307 -2.83 15.24 -2.79
C MET A 307 -1.64 16.13 -3.23
N TRP A 308 -1.82 16.96 -4.25
CA TRP A 308 -0.78 17.88 -4.74
C TRP A 308 -0.46 19.00 -3.75
N ILE A 309 -1.45 19.43 -2.95
CA ILE A 309 -1.20 20.33 -1.82
C ILE A 309 -0.32 19.62 -0.78
N GLY A 310 -0.59 18.34 -0.50
CA GLY A 310 0.27 17.53 0.38
C GLY A 310 1.69 17.37 -0.14
N PHE A 311 1.88 17.21 -1.45
CA PHE A 311 3.22 17.22 -2.05
C PHE A 311 3.93 18.57 -1.91
N LEU A 312 3.21 19.68 -2.01
CA LEU A 312 3.78 21.01 -1.74
C LEU A 312 4.21 21.14 -0.27
N VAL A 313 3.40 20.65 0.66
CA VAL A 313 3.75 20.61 2.09
C VAL A 313 5.01 19.75 2.32
N LEU A 314 5.07 18.55 1.73
CA LEU A 314 6.25 17.68 1.78
C LEU A 314 7.49 18.39 1.23
N PHE A 315 7.37 19.07 0.09
CA PHE A 315 8.46 19.83 -0.51
C PHE A 315 9.00 20.93 0.41
N LEU A 316 8.11 21.64 1.12
CA LEU A 316 8.52 22.68 2.08
C LEU A 316 9.33 22.08 3.23
N PHE A 317 8.86 20.98 3.83
CA PHE A 317 9.59 20.30 4.91
C PHE A 317 10.90 19.67 4.44
N LEU A 318 10.93 19.06 3.25
CA LEU A 318 12.15 18.53 2.66
C LEU A 318 13.17 19.64 2.42
N THR A 319 12.74 20.76 1.85
CA THR A 319 13.61 21.92 1.59
C THR A 319 14.17 22.48 2.88
N GLU A 320 13.32 22.63 3.90
CA GLU A 320 13.78 23.04 5.22
C GLU A 320 14.82 22.05 5.78
N ALA A 321 14.58 20.74 5.65
CA ALA A 321 15.49 19.68 6.12
C ALA A 321 16.86 19.73 5.44
N PHE A 322 16.92 19.90 4.11
CA PHE A 322 18.17 20.07 3.39
C PHE A 322 18.93 21.35 3.76
N VAL A 323 18.22 22.46 3.99
CA VAL A 323 18.88 23.70 4.45
C VAL A 323 19.53 23.53 5.82
N ASN A 324 18.89 22.77 6.70
CA ASN A 324 19.38 22.52 8.06
C ASN A 324 20.26 21.27 8.18
N GLN A 325 20.64 20.67 7.05
CA GLN A 325 21.45 19.46 7.03
C GLN A 325 22.84 19.75 7.62
N LYS A 326 23.24 18.96 8.61
CA LYS A 326 24.55 19.13 9.29
C LYS A 326 25.73 18.75 8.39
N ARG A 327 25.53 17.77 7.51
CA ARG A 327 26.52 17.30 6.55
C ARG A 327 25.90 17.44 5.17
N GLU A 328 26.45 18.34 4.35
CA GLU A 328 25.92 18.60 3.01
C GLU A 328 26.12 17.37 2.12
N ILE A 329 25.01 16.66 1.88
CA ILE A 329 24.96 15.53 0.96
C ILE A 329 24.02 15.94 -0.15
N HIS A 330 24.59 16.12 -1.34
CA HIS A 330 23.88 16.58 -2.53
C HIS A 330 23.69 15.44 -3.53
N PHE A 331 22.56 15.47 -4.24
CA PHE A 331 22.35 14.55 -5.36
C PHE A 331 23.17 15.01 -6.56
N GLN A 332 24.24 14.29 -6.88
CA GLN A 332 25.16 14.64 -7.97
C GLN A 332 24.48 14.51 -9.36
N HIS A 333 23.62 13.51 -9.53
CA HIS A 333 22.95 13.21 -10.81
C HIS A 333 21.42 13.28 -10.69
N PRO A 334 20.85 14.48 -10.48
CA PRO A 334 19.42 14.65 -10.20
C PRO A 334 18.52 14.12 -11.33
N PHE A 335 18.93 14.30 -12.59
CA PHE A 335 18.19 13.82 -13.75
C PHE A 335 18.19 12.29 -13.87
N ILE A 336 19.33 11.64 -13.61
CA ILE A 336 19.44 10.18 -13.67
C ILE A 336 18.58 9.54 -12.58
N VAL A 337 18.64 10.08 -11.35
CA VAL A 337 17.81 9.61 -10.22
C VAL A 337 16.33 9.79 -10.54
N SER A 338 15.93 10.97 -11.01
CA SER A 338 14.51 11.26 -11.34
C SER A 338 14.00 10.38 -12.48
N PHE A 339 14.82 10.16 -13.52
CA PHE A 339 14.47 9.29 -14.62
C PHE A 339 14.38 7.82 -14.19
N GLY A 340 15.30 7.33 -13.36
CA GLY A 340 15.23 5.99 -12.78
C GLY A 340 13.97 5.76 -11.95
N LEU A 341 13.58 6.74 -11.12
CA LEU A 341 12.31 6.69 -10.38
C LEU A 341 11.09 6.64 -11.32
N TYR A 342 11.12 7.42 -12.40
CA TYR A 342 10.06 7.41 -13.40
C TYR A 342 9.98 6.09 -14.18
N CYS A 343 11.13 5.48 -14.50
CA CYS A 343 11.20 4.15 -15.10
C CYS A 343 10.61 3.08 -14.17
N LEU A 344 10.94 3.12 -12.88
CA LEU A 344 10.38 2.21 -11.87
C LEU A 344 8.85 2.34 -11.79
N TYR A 345 8.35 3.58 -11.72
CA TYR A 345 6.90 3.83 -11.73
C TYR A 345 6.25 3.33 -13.02
N SER A 346 6.80 3.67 -14.18
CA SER A 346 6.26 3.26 -15.48
C SER A 346 6.21 1.73 -15.60
N ALA A 347 7.20 1.01 -15.05
CA ALA A 347 7.22 -0.45 -15.08
C ALA A 347 6.03 -1.10 -14.36
N MET A 348 5.39 -0.43 -13.41
CA MET A 348 4.22 -0.96 -12.71
C MET A 348 2.99 -1.07 -13.62
N GLN A 349 3.00 -0.40 -14.78
CA GLN A 349 1.86 -0.42 -15.70
C GLN A 349 1.95 -1.65 -16.62
N ALA A 350 3.15 -2.23 -16.75
CA ALA A 350 3.44 -3.29 -17.69
C ALA A 350 2.58 -4.54 -17.48
N PRO A 351 2.37 -5.07 -16.25
CA PRO A 351 1.55 -6.27 -16.08
C PRO A 351 0.12 -6.12 -16.59
N ALA A 352 -0.53 -4.99 -16.31
CA ALA A 352 -1.91 -4.74 -16.74
C ALA A 352 -2.00 -4.52 -18.26
N ILE A 353 -1.09 -3.73 -18.82
CA ILE A 353 -1.03 -3.46 -20.27
C ILE A 353 -0.72 -4.74 -21.05
N TYR A 354 0.15 -5.59 -20.52
CA TYR A 354 0.52 -6.85 -21.16
C TYR A 354 -0.64 -7.83 -21.16
N ALA A 355 -1.34 -7.92 -20.04
CA ALA A 355 -2.43 -8.86 -19.89
C ALA A 355 -3.66 -8.46 -20.71
N ASP A 356 -3.86 -7.16 -20.94
CA ASP A 356 -4.97 -6.59 -21.73
C ASP A 356 -6.36 -7.10 -21.30
N VAL A 357 -6.53 -7.32 -20.00
CA VAL A 357 -7.76 -7.78 -19.35
C VAL A 357 -8.21 -6.80 -18.29
N GLU A 358 -9.47 -6.91 -17.89
CA GLU A 358 -9.98 -6.17 -16.72
C GLU A 358 -9.17 -6.55 -15.47
N VAL A 359 -8.70 -5.54 -14.74
CA VAL A 359 -7.87 -5.70 -13.56
C VAL A 359 -8.61 -5.24 -12.31
N SER A 360 -8.30 -5.90 -11.18
CA SER A 360 -8.81 -5.45 -9.89
C SER A 360 -8.28 -4.04 -9.57
N LEU A 361 -9.04 -3.27 -8.79
CA LEU A 361 -8.60 -1.95 -8.30
C LEU A 361 -7.29 -2.02 -7.48
N GLY A 362 -6.89 -3.19 -7.00
CA GLY A 362 -5.61 -3.36 -6.31
C GLY A 362 -4.39 -3.13 -7.20
N VAL A 363 -4.49 -3.33 -8.52
CA VAL A 363 -3.43 -2.94 -9.47
C VAL A 363 -3.22 -1.42 -9.44
N ASN A 364 -4.31 -0.65 -9.39
CA ASN A 364 -4.26 0.81 -9.30
C ASN A 364 -3.67 1.26 -7.96
N ASN A 365 -3.90 0.51 -6.88
CA ASN A 365 -3.28 0.79 -5.58
C ASN A 365 -1.75 0.68 -5.63
N MET A 366 -1.22 -0.40 -6.21
CA MET A 366 0.22 -0.57 -6.35
C MET A 366 0.84 0.50 -7.27
N ASN A 367 0.18 0.82 -8.39
CA ASN A 367 0.60 1.92 -9.27
C ASN A 367 0.64 3.25 -8.51
N TYR A 368 -0.40 3.54 -7.73
CA TYR A 368 -0.49 4.75 -6.92
C TYR A 368 0.62 4.83 -5.86
N GLN A 369 0.91 3.73 -5.17
CA GLN A 369 1.96 3.68 -4.15
C GLN A 369 3.35 3.91 -4.72
N VAL A 370 3.66 3.32 -5.88
CA VAL A 370 4.95 3.54 -6.56
C VAL A 370 5.01 4.94 -7.19
N PHE A 371 3.88 5.48 -7.66
CA PHE A 371 3.77 6.89 -8.05
C PHE A 371 4.14 7.82 -6.87
N LEU A 372 3.62 7.57 -5.67
CA LEU A 372 3.96 8.36 -4.49
C LEU A 372 5.45 8.28 -4.17
N LEU A 373 6.07 7.10 -4.23
CA LEU A 373 7.52 6.94 -4.04
C LEU A 373 8.32 7.72 -5.09
N MET A 374 7.92 7.64 -6.37
CA MET A 374 8.55 8.39 -7.45
C MET A 374 8.45 9.90 -7.22
N MET A 375 7.23 10.40 -6.99
CA MET A 375 6.99 11.83 -6.75
C MET A 375 7.77 12.32 -5.55
N PHE A 376 7.72 11.58 -4.45
CA PHE A 376 8.45 11.92 -3.24
C PHE A 376 9.97 11.93 -3.45
N GLY A 377 10.51 10.97 -4.20
CA GLY A 377 11.93 10.95 -4.57
C GLY A 377 12.33 12.14 -5.45
N ILE A 378 11.50 12.49 -6.44
CA ILE A 378 11.72 13.68 -7.28
C ILE A 378 11.66 14.96 -6.43
N LEU A 379 10.67 15.10 -5.54
CA LEU A 379 10.57 16.25 -4.64
C LEU A 379 11.77 16.34 -3.70
N THR A 380 12.31 15.21 -3.25
CA THR A 380 13.54 15.17 -2.45
C THR A 380 14.75 15.71 -3.24
N VAL A 381 14.89 15.32 -4.51
CA VAL A 381 15.94 15.85 -5.40
C VAL A 381 15.76 17.35 -5.66
N LEU A 382 14.52 17.80 -5.91
CA LEU A 382 14.23 19.22 -6.11
C LEU A 382 14.48 20.04 -4.84
N ALA A 383 14.14 19.50 -3.67
CA ALA A 383 14.35 20.15 -2.38
C ALA A 383 15.84 20.35 -2.07
N ASP A 384 16.70 19.38 -2.41
CA ASP A 384 18.16 19.54 -2.35
C ASP A 384 18.63 20.76 -3.18
N LYS A 385 18.17 20.87 -4.43
CA LYS A 385 18.54 22.01 -5.31
C LYS A 385 17.96 23.34 -4.85
N ALA A 386 16.72 23.33 -4.33
CA ALA A 386 16.09 24.51 -3.75
C ALA A 386 16.86 24.98 -2.50
N ALA A 387 17.28 24.05 -1.63
CA ALA A 387 18.05 24.35 -0.44
C ALA A 387 19.39 25.02 -0.76
N GLY A 388 20.12 24.55 -1.78
CA GLY A 388 21.35 25.19 -2.25
C GLY A 388 21.14 26.64 -2.71
N LYS A 389 20.06 26.91 -3.47
CA LYS A 389 19.70 28.28 -3.87
C LYS A 389 19.32 29.15 -2.68
N ILE A 390 18.58 28.60 -1.71
CA ILE A 390 18.15 29.32 -0.51
C ILE A 390 19.36 29.71 0.36
N LYS A 391 20.32 28.81 0.55
CA LYS A 391 21.58 29.11 1.27
C LYS A 391 22.29 30.31 0.66
N ASN A 392 22.45 30.33 -0.66
CA ASN A 392 23.07 31.46 -1.38
C ASN A 392 22.30 32.78 -1.21
N ILE A 393 20.96 32.75 -1.21
CA ILE A 393 20.14 33.96 -0.99
C ILE A 393 20.30 34.46 0.45
N TRP A 394 20.29 33.56 1.43
CA TRP A 394 20.44 33.91 2.84
C TRP A 394 21.81 34.55 3.11
N GLU A 395 22.90 33.98 2.57
CA GLU A 395 24.25 34.54 2.70
C GLU A 395 24.36 35.97 2.18
N ARG A 396 23.71 36.26 1.04
CA ARG A 396 23.67 37.61 0.45
C ARG A 396 22.87 38.61 1.27
N GLN A 397 21.85 38.16 2.01
CA GLN A 397 20.96 39.04 2.75
C GLN A 397 21.42 39.31 4.19
N ARG A 398 22.30 38.47 4.77
CA ARG A 398 22.95 38.56 6.11
C ARG A 398 22.26 39.52 7.11
N ARG A 399 21.03 39.18 7.53
CA ARG A 399 20.18 40.02 8.42
C ARG A 399 20.24 39.68 9.92
N GLY A 400 21.31 39.03 10.39
CA GLY A 400 21.48 38.68 11.80
C GLY A 400 20.57 37.56 12.35
N LEU A 401 19.78 36.89 11.50
CA LEU A 401 19.02 35.68 11.85
C LEU A 401 19.80 34.42 11.45
N SER A 402 19.72 33.36 12.26
CA SER A 402 20.26 32.06 11.85
C SER A 402 19.54 31.55 10.59
N ILE A 403 20.24 30.79 9.74
CA ILE A 403 19.62 30.24 8.51
C ILE A 403 18.41 29.38 8.84
N LYS A 404 18.44 28.67 9.98
CA LYS A 404 17.36 27.84 10.50
C LYS A 404 16.09 28.66 10.74
N GLU A 405 16.20 29.73 11.53
CA GLU A 405 15.06 30.63 11.80
C GLU A 405 14.60 31.35 10.54
N TRP A 406 15.53 31.69 9.65
CA TRP A 406 15.21 32.38 8.40
C TRP A 406 14.33 31.51 7.50
N ILE A 407 14.71 30.25 7.22
CA ILE A 407 13.91 29.38 6.35
C ILE A 407 12.57 29.03 7.00
N HIS A 408 12.57 28.76 8.30
CA HIS A 408 11.35 28.43 9.04
C HIS A 408 10.33 29.57 8.93
N ASN A 409 10.74 30.80 9.24
CA ASN A 409 9.86 31.95 9.27
C ASN A 409 9.52 32.50 7.88
N ARG A 410 10.45 32.44 6.91
CA ARG A 410 10.26 33.10 5.61
C ARG A 410 9.76 32.18 4.51
N VAL A 411 9.92 30.86 4.66
CA VAL A 411 9.55 29.90 3.62
C VAL A 411 8.52 28.90 4.16
N LEU A 412 8.84 28.19 5.25
CA LEU A 412 7.97 27.13 5.74
C LEU A 412 6.63 27.67 6.22
N ILE A 413 6.61 28.56 7.23
CA ILE A 413 5.35 29.05 7.81
C ILE A 413 4.45 29.75 6.77
N PRO A 414 4.94 30.71 5.94
CA PRO A 414 4.11 31.31 4.89
C PRO A 414 3.64 30.28 3.85
N GLY A 415 4.50 29.33 3.48
CA GLY A 415 4.15 28.26 2.54
C GLY A 415 3.04 27.36 3.08
N LEU A 416 3.08 27.02 4.38
CA LEU A 416 2.01 26.28 5.05
C LEU A 416 0.71 27.09 5.11
N CYS A 417 0.76 28.40 5.34
CA CYS A 417 -0.42 29.26 5.27
C CYS A 417 -1.05 29.24 3.88
N VAL A 418 -0.25 29.32 2.82
CA VAL A 418 -0.75 29.19 1.43
C VAL A 418 -1.38 27.81 1.22
N CYS A 419 -0.73 26.73 1.67
CA CYS A 419 -1.28 25.38 1.57
C CYS A 419 -2.63 25.24 2.31
N MET A 420 -2.78 25.86 3.49
CA MET A 420 -4.04 25.86 4.22
C MET A 420 -5.14 26.60 3.44
N VAL A 421 -4.84 27.75 2.83
CA VAL A 421 -5.80 28.46 1.97
C VAL A 421 -6.19 27.59 0.77
N LEU A 422 -5.23 26.98 0.09
CA LEU A 422 -5.49 26.07 -1.03
C LEU A 422 -6.35 24.86 -0.61
N LEU A 423 -6.11 24.32 0.59
CA LEU A 423 -6.89 23.20 1.12
C LEU A 423 -8.35 23.60 1.38
N VAL A 424 -8.58 24.80 1.94
CA VAL A 424 -9.93 25.34 2.15
C VAL A 424 -10.66 25.57 0.82
N LEU A 425 -9.96 26.09 -0.19
CA LEU A 425 -10.51 26.26 -1.53
C LEU A 425 -10.80 24.91 -2.22
N GLY A 426 -9.94 23.91 -1.98
CA GLY A 426 -10.03 22.55 -2.55
C GLY A 426 -10.87 21.55 -1.74
N LYS A 427 -11.57 22.00 -0.69
CA LYS A 427 -12.23 21.14 0.32
C LYS A 427 -13.20 20.09 -0.25
N GLY A 428 -13.77 20.32 -1.44
CA GLY A 428 -14.70 19.39 -2.09
C GLY A 428 -14.11 17.99 -2.30
N ASN A 429 -12.80 17.88 -2.50
CA ASN A 429 -12.13 16.61 -2.75
C ASN A 429 -11.77 15.84 -1.46
N ILE A 430 -11.96 16.45 -0.27
CA ILE A 430 -11.74 15.77 1.02
C ILE A 430 -12.75 14.64 1.21
N LYS A 431 -13.94 14.74 0.60
CA LYS A 431 -14.98 13.71 0.71
C LYS A 431 -14.60 12.37 0.10
N GLN A 432 -13.60 12.36 -0.77
CA GLN A 432 -13.08 11.14 -1.39
C GLN A 432 -11.98 10.49 -0.53
N SER A 433 -11.63 11.08 0.62
CA SER A 433 -10.57 10.54 1.45
C SER A 433 -11.01 9.29 2.20
N THR A 434 -10.09 8.36 2.42
CA THR A 434 -10.37 7.09 3.09
C THR A 434 -11.03 7.28 4.45
N SER A 435 -10.50 8.18 5.29
CA SER A 435 -11.10 8.46 6.60
C SER A 435 -12.51 9.03 6.49
N TYR A 436 -12.77 9.92 5.53
CA TYR A 436 -14.11 10.49 5.31
C TYR A 436 -15.10 9.44 4.83
N VAL A 437 -14.72 8.61 3.86
CA VAL A 437 -15.57 7.51 3.36
C VAL A 437 -15.91 6.55 4.49
N CYS A 438 -14.92 6.16 5.30
CA CYS A 438 -15.15 5.29 6.46
C CYS A 438 -16.08 5.97 7.48
N LEU A 439 -15.84 7.23 7.83
CA LEU A 439 -16.65 7.96 8.79
C LEU A 439 -18.10 8.14 8.31
N SER A 440 -18.29 8.43 7.02
CA SER A 440 -19.63 8.56 6.42
C SER A 440 -20.42 7.26 6.53
N TYR A 441 -19.77 6.12 6.24
CA TYR A 441 -20.40 4.79 6.34
C TYR A 441 -20.73 4.39 7.80
N ILE A 442 -19.91 4.82 8.76
CA ILE A 442 -20.18 4.61 10.19
C ILE A 442 -21.36 5.47 10.64
N THR A 443 -21.32 6.77 10.35
CA THR A 443 -22.27 7.75 10.87
C THR A 443 -23.64 7.69 10.20
N SER A 444 -23.75 7.09 9.01
CA SER A 444 -25.03 6.79 8.36
C SER A 444 -25.79 5.64 9.01
N GLY A 445 -25.16 4.85 9.88
CA GLY A 445 -25.73 3.62 10.46
C GLY A 445 -25.55 2.38 9.58
N GLN A 446 -25.09 2.52 8.34
CA GLN A 446 -24.92 1.41 7.41
C GLN A 446 -23.86 0.40 7.88
N ALA A 447 -22.79 0.85 8.54
CA ALA A 447 -21.80 -0.05 9.13
C ALA A 447 -22.40 -0.96 10.23
N PHE A 448 -23.36 -0.44 11.01
CA PHE A 448 -24.04 -1.22 12.04
C PHE A 448 -25.01 -2.23 11.42
N ASP A 449 -25.84 -1.78 10.46
CA ASP A 449 -26.74 -2.65 9.68
C ASP A 449 -25.98 -3.81 9.02
N PHE A 450 -24.89 -3.51 8.30
CA PHE A 450 -24.04 -4.54 7.69
C PHE A 450 -23.48 -5.53 8.72
N LYS A 451 -23.06 -5.05 9.89
CA LYS A 451 -22.54 -5.91 10.95
C LYS A 451 -23.60 -6.92 11.42
N GLU A 452 -24.81 -6.46 11.71
CA GLU A 452 -25.91 -7.33 12.17
C GLU A 452 -26.29 -8.36 11.09
N GLN A 453 -26.37 -7.91 9.83
CA GLN A 453 -26.71 -8.80 8.72
C GLN A 453 -25.64 -9.89 8.50
N MET A 454 -24.37 -9.53 8.59
CA MET A 454 -23.27 -10.50 8.51
C MET A 454 -23.23 -11.44 9.71
N GLU A 455 -23.50 -10.95 10.92
CA GLU A 455 -23.56 -11.79 12.12
C GLU A 455 -24.66 -12.85 12.00
N LEU A 456 -25.87 -12.44 11.60
CA LEU A 456 -26.97 -13.36 11.30
C LEU A 456 -26.58 -14.37 10.22
N GLN A 457 -26.00 -13.92 9.10
CA GLN A 457 -25.58 -14.82 8.04
C GLN A 457 -24.56 -15.85 8.55
N THR A 458 -23.55 -15.43 9.31
CA THR A 458 -22.56 -16.34 9.87
C THR A 458 -23.19 -17.32 10.87
N ASP A 459 -24.14 -16.88 11.70
CA ASP A 459 -24.83 -17.77 12.65
C ASP A 459 -25.60 -18.88 11.91
N LEU A 460 -26.35 -18.53 10.87
CA LEU A 460 -27.08 -19.49 10.02
C LEU A 460 -26.11 -20.47 9.32
N LEU A 461 -24.97 -19.98 8.85
CA LEU A 461 -23.96 -20.81 8.19
C LEU A 461 -23.19 -21.72 9.17
N MET A 462 -23.12 -21.36 10.45
CA MET A 462 -22.42 -22.15 11.47
C MET A 462 -23.33 -23.15 12.18
N ASP A 463 -24.65 -23.06 12.03
CA ASP A 463 -25.59 -24.03 12.59
C ASP A 463 -25.40 -25.41 11.96
N LYS A 464 -24.91 -26.37 12.76
CA LYS A 464 -24.62 -27.74 12.29
C LYS A 464 -25.86 -28.58 12.03
N SER A 465 -27.04 -28.17 12.51
CA SER A 465 -28.29 -28.90 12.32
C SER A 465 -28.89 -28.72 10.92
N VAL A 466 -28.45 -27.69 10.18
CA VAL A 466 -28.98 -27.33 8.86
C VAL A 466 -27.94 -27.54 7.77
N SER A 467 -28.20 -28.44 6.83
CA SER A 467 -27.33 -28.70 5.66
C SER A 467 -27.65 -27.81 4.46
N ASN A 468 -28.90 -27.38 4.32
CA ASN A 468 -29.41 -26.55 3.23
C ASN A 468 -29.80 -25.17 3.80
N VAL A 469 -28.89 -24.21 3.72
CA VAL A 469 -29.02 -22.93 4.41
C VAL A 469 -29.64 -21.89 3.49
N VAL A 470 -30.68 -21.22 3.98
CA VAL A 470 -31.29 -20.07 3.31
C VAL A 470 -30.98 -18.83 4.14
N VAL A 471 -30.28 -17.87 3.55
CA VAL A 471 -29.90 -16.61 4.21
C VAL A 471 -30.71 -15.44 3.62
N PRO A 472 -30.98 -14.37 4.39
CA PRO A 472 -31.54 -13.16 3.80
C PRO A 472 -30.50 -12.44 2.95
N PHE A 473 -30.91 -11.76 1.87
CA PHE A 473 -30.02 -10.85 1.15
C PHE A 473 -29.42 -9.81 2.09
N ILE A 474 -28.16 -9.48 1.83
CA ILE A 474 -27.42 -8.42 2.50
C ILE A 474 -27.58 -7.13 1.70
N ASN A 475 -27.52 -6.00 2.40
CA ASN A 475 -27.54 -4.68 1.79
C ASN A 475 -26.36 -4.50 0.80
N ASP A 476 -26.67 -4.02 -0.40
CA ASP A 476 -25.68 -3.82 -1.46
C ASP A 476 -24.73 -2.64 -1.18
N ASP A 477 -25.14 -1.66 -0.35
CA ASP A 477 -24.28 -0.55 0.04
C ASP A 477 -23.35 -0.93 1.20
N GLN A 478 -22.17 -1.42 0.84
CA GLN A 478 -21.15 -1.91 1.77
C GLN A 478 -20.08 -0.86 2.09
N GLY A 479 -20.25 0.38 1.60
CA GLY A 479 -19.26 1.44 1.74
C GLY A 479 -17.83 1.01 1.33
N PRO A 480 -16.81 1.21 2.20
CA PRO A 480 -15.42 0.86 1.90
C PRO A 480 -15.09 -0.63 2.15
N LEU A 481 -16.06 -1.45 2.56
CA LEU A 481 -15.87 -2.88 2.80
C LEU A 481 -16.09 -3.69 1.52
N MET A 482 -15.54 -4.90 1.48
CA MET A 482 -15.74 -5.84 0.39
C MET A 482 -16.66 -6.96 0.85
N HIS A 483 -17.82 -7.08 0.22
CA HIS A 483 -18.67 -8.23 0.39
C HIS A 483 -19.20 -8.72 -0.96
N MET A 484 -18.88 -9.98 -1.28
CA MET A 484 -19.49 -10.71 -2.39
C MET A 484 -20.72 -11.45 -1.82
N PRO A 485 -21.96 -11.03 -2.15
CA PRO A 485 -23.16 -11.59 -1.55
C PRO A 485 -23.52 -12.96 -2.12
N VAL A 486 -24.11 -13.80 -1.27
CA VAL A 486 -24.82 -15.01 -1.69
C VAL A 486 -26.03 -14.59 -2.53
N THR A 487 -26.28 -15.30 -3.63
CA THR A 487 -27.39 -15.03 -4.55
C THR A 487 -28.48 -16.09 -4.44
N SER A 488 -29.57 -15.92 -5.19
CA SER A 488 -30.60 -16.95 -5.32
C SER A 488 -30.18 -18.15 -6.18
N ASP A 489 -29.09 -18.03 -6.95
CA ASP A 489 -28.57 -19.09 -7.80
C ASP A 489 -27.59 -19.98 -7.02
N PRO A 490 -27.94 -21.24 -6.70
CA PRO A 490 -27.09 -22.13 -5.91
C PRO A 490 -25.75 -22.43 -6.59
N GLU A 491 -25.67 -22.33 -7.92
CA GLU A 491 -24.46 -22.63 -8.69
C GLU A 491 -23.58 -21.39 -8.91
N ALA A 492 -24.02 -20.21 -8.46
CA ALA A 492 -23.19 -19.01 -8.48
C ALA A 492 -21.87 -19.24 -7.72
N TRP A 493 -20.78 -18.66 -8.22
CA TRP A 493 -19.44 -18.80 -7.62
C TRP A 493 -19.45 -18.52 -6.12
N THR A 494 -20.02 -17.38 -5.71
CA THR A 494 -20.09 -16.96 -4.30
C THR A 494 -20.85 -17.96 -3.42
N ASN A 495 -21.93 -18.54 -3.93
CA ASN A 495 -22.72 -19.55 -3.21
C ASN A 495 -21.91 -20.84 -3.05
N THR A 496 -21.25 -21.28 -4.13
CA THR A 496 -20.42 -22.48 -4.14
C THR A 496 -19.24 -22.38 -3.17
N VAL A 497 -18.51 -21.27 -3.17
CA VAL A 497 -17.39 -21.10 -2.22
C VAL A 497 -17.86 -20.96 -0.79
N THR A 498 -19.01 -20.31 -0.56
CA THR A 498 -19.58 -20.18 0.79
C THR A 498 -20.03 -21.54 1.33
N ARG A 499 -20.77 -22.34 0.55
CA ARG A 499 -21.19 -23.69 1.00
C ARG A 499 -19.98 -24.57 1.29
N ASN A 500 -18.95 -24.53 0.44
CA ASN A 500 -17.76 -25.37 0.61
C ASN A 500 -16.96 -24.96 1.86
N PHE A 501 -16.80 -23.67 2.10
CA PHE A 501 -16.08 -23.15 3.26
C PHE A 501 -16.77 -23.50 4.60
N TYR A 502 -18.10 -23.48 4.63
CA TYR A 502 -18.88 -23.80 5.83
C TYR A 502 -19.34 -25.27 5.91
N GLY A 503 -19.00 -26.10 4.92
CA GLY A 503 -19.37 -27.52 4.89
C GLY A 503 -20.89 -27.75 4.75
N LYS A 504 -21.55 -26.99 3.87
CA LYS A 504 -22.99 -27.07 3.59
C LYS A 504 -23.27 -27.76 2.25
N GLU A 505 -24.44 -28.38 2.12
CA GLU A 505 -24.88 -28.98 0.85
C GLU A 505 -25.33 -27.91 -0.14
N SER A 506 -26.11 -26.94 0.32
CA SER A 506 -26.53 -25.76 -0.44
C SER A 506 -26.59 -24.51 0.43
N VAL A 507 -26.33 -23.37 -0.21
CA VAL A 507 -26.49 -22.04 0.38
C VAL A 507 -27.12 -21.16 -0.70
N ILE A 508 -28.27 -20.57 -0.39
CA ILE A 508 -28.95 -19.60 -1.26
C ILE A 508 -29.42 -18.40 -0.44
N ALA A 509 -29.62 -17.28 -1.13
CA ALA A 509 -30.19 -16.08 -0.54
C ALA A 509 -31.56 -15.74 -1.16
N ILE A 510 -32.45 -15.21 -0.32
CA ILE A 510 -33.78 -14.73 -0.70
C ILE A 510 -34.02 -13.31 -0.17
N PRO A 511 -35.01 -12.57 -0.70
CA PRO A 511 -35.38 -11.25 -0.17
C PRO A 511 -35.59 -11.27 1.34
N ARG A 512 -35.03 -10.27 2.04
CA ARG A 512 -35.06 -10.22 3.51
C ARG A 512 -36.48 -10.25 4.09
N ASP A 513 -37.42 -9.54 3.49
CA ASP A 513 -38.83 -9.55 3.91
C ASP A 513 -39.47 -10.93 3.76
N GLU A 514 -39.09 -11.68 2.74
CA GLU A 514 -39.53 -13.06 2.54
C GLU A 514 -38.91 -13.99 3.59
N TRP A 515 -37.60 -13.83 3.83
CA TRP A 515 -36.89 -14.59 4.85
C TRP A 515 -37.50 -14.37 6.23
N VAL A 516 -37.79 -13.13 6.62
CA VAL A 516 -38.42 -12.80 7.91
C VAL A 516 -39.82 -13.41 8.02
N LYS A 517 -40.62 -13.41 6.95
CA LYS A 517 -41.94 -14.06 6.98
C LYS A 517 -41.87 -15.57 7.17
N LYS A 518 -40.86 -16.21 6.57
CA LYS A 518 -40.71 -17.67 6.55
C LYS A 518 -39.97 -18.22 7.78
N TYR A 519 -38.96 -17.50 8.25
CA TYR A 519 -38.03 -17.96 9.29
C TYR A 519 -37.90 -16.99 10.48
N GLY A 520 -38.39 -15.75 10.35
CA GLY A 520 -38.29 -14.73 11.41
C GLY A 520 -39.27 -14.91 12.58
N LYS A 521 -40.08 -15.98 12.58
CA LYS A 521 -40.95 -16.37 13.70
C LYS A 521 -40.33 -17.50 14.51
N GLU A 522 -39.07 -17.37 14.89
CA GLU A 522 -38.40 -18.22 15.88
C GLU A 522 -37.06 -17.54 16.20
N ASN A 523 -37.11 -16.51 17.05
CA ASN A 523 -35.98 -16.03 17.85
C ASN A 523 -36.53 -15.39 19.12
#